data_AF-A0AA90UTL6-F1
#
_entry.id   AF-A0AA90UTL6-F1
#
_cell.length_a   1.000
_cell.length_b   1.000
_cell.length_c   1.000
_cell.angle_alpha   90.00
_cell.angle_beta   90.00
_cell.angle_gamma   90.00
#
_symmetry.space_group_name_H-M   'P 1'
#
loop_
_entity.id
_entity.type
_entity.pdbx_description
1 polymer ?
#
loop_
_entity_poly.entity_id
_entity_poly.type
_entity_poly.pdbx_seq_one_letter_code
_entity_poly.pdbx_strand_id
1 'polypeptide(L)'
;MKAMIIQLVFSCLLFSCSNNSREKSVDSSELSNIDYRLFQNTPAWELAKAVQEEDMDNFDKIISENPQIINYQESKYGNTLLMLTIINQQLKPFKALLKKGAAVNTHNTFDGTSPLIEACSSKYYNIIFTKILIEYGANINDIETGKRRQENSTRLTPLMAASKTGNLDLVRFLVSNGADVNYQNEFGQSALSESVMTDNYKVAYYLLQNGANYNLPIFYRYDYSIPIENSVPGDKGKPMFLMDVLKEDESDFYTDEYKYKTLIIDFLKEQGVK
;
A
#
# COMPACT_ATOMS: atom_id res chain seq x y z
N MET A 1 16.76 -24.63 -44.78
CA MET A 1 17.44 -23.32 -44.62
C MET A 1 16.51 -22.11 -44.74
N LYS A 2 15.57 -22.03 -45.71
CA LYS A 2 14.69 -20.86 -45.88
C LYS A 2 13.63 -20.65 -44.77
N ALA A 3 13.11 -21.72 -44.15
CA ALA A 3 12.13 -21.60 -43.06
C ALA A 3 12.73 -21.11 -41.72
N MET A 4 14.01 -21.41 -41.47
CA MET A 4 14.71 -21.03 -40.23
C MET A 4 15.14 -19.55 -40.23
N ILE A 5 15.36 -18.97 -41.42
CA ILE A 5 15.69 -17.54 -41.59
C ILE A 5 14.44 -16.66 -41.38
N ILE A 6 13.24 -17.13 -41.76
CA ILE A 6 11.99 -16.35 -41.63
C ILE A 6 11.54 -16.26 -40.16
N GLN A 7 11.71 -17.30 -39.35
CA GLN A 7 11.46 -17.24 -37.90
C GLN A 7 12.45 -16.32 -37.18
N LEU A 8 13.72 -16.29 -37.59
CA LEU A 8 14.72 -15.37 -37.03
C LEU A 8 14.37 -13.90 -37.32
N VAL A 9 13.98 -13.59 -38.57
CA VAL A 9 13.63 -12.22 -38.98
C VAL A 9 12.35 -11.72 -38.31
N PHE A 10 11.34 -12.57 -38.10
CA PHE A 10 10.12 -12.20 -37.36
C PHE A 10 10.38 -11.97 -35.86
N SER A 11 11.29 -12.75 -35.24
CA SER A 11 11.70 -12.50 -33.87
C SER A 11 12.48 -11.18 -33.73
N CYS A 12 13.40 -10.87 -34.65
CA CYS A 12 14.14 -9.62 -34.65
C CYS A 12 13.27 -8.38 -34.90
N LEU A 13 12.20 -8.49 -35.70
CA LEU A 13 11.26 -7.38 -35.95
C LEU A 13 10.35 -7.11 -34.74
N LEU A 14 9.92 -8.14 -34.00
CA LEU A 14 9.16 -7.96 -32.75
C LEU A 14 10.03 -7.40 -31.62
N PHE A 15 11.31 -7.81 -31.53
CA PHE A 15 12.28 -7.19 -30.62
C PHE A 15 12.61 -5.74 -31.02
N SER A 16 12.74 -5.43 -32.31
CA SER A 16 13.01 -4.08 -32.81
C SER A 16 11.83 -3.12 -32.61
N CYS A 17 10.59 -3.57 -32.83
CA CYS A 17 9.40 -2.73 -32.63
C CYS A 17 9.09 -2.50 -31.15
N SER A 18 9.36 -3.47 -30.27
CA SER A 18 9.19 -3.30 -28.82
C SER A 18 10.30 -2.44 -28.20
N ASN A 19 11.54 -2.52 -28.70
CA ASN A 19 12.60 -1.59 -28.26
C ASN A 19 12.36 -0.15 -28.73
N ASN A 20 11.84 0.05 -29.94
CA ASN A 20 11.52 1.39 -30.46
C ASN A 20 10.40 2.09 -29.68
N SER A 21 9.46 1.35 -29.06
CA SER A 21 8.42 1.97 -28.22
C SER A 21 8.91 2.29 -26.81
N ARG A 22 9.92 1.57 -26.30
CA ARG A 22 10.53 1.77 -24.96
C ARG A 22 11.43 3.00 -24.87
N GLU A 23 12.15 3.31 -25.94
CA GLU A 23 13.06 4.48 -26.01
C GLU A 23 12.35 5.77 -26.44
N LYS A 24 11.06 5.69 -26.83
CA LYS A 24 10.29 6.87 -27.18
C LYS A 24 10.10 7.74 -25.94
N SER A 25 10.42 9.04 -26.05
CA SER A 25 10.15 10.01 -24.99
C SER A 25 8.65 10.02 -24.69
N VAL A 26 8.29 9.86 -23.42
CA VAL A 26 6.91 9.90 -22.93
C VAL A 26 6.74 11.08 -21.99
N ASP A 27 5.58 11.75 -22.07
CA ASP A 27 5.23 12.72 -21.05
C ASP A 27 4.92 12.00 -19.73
N SER A 28 5.78 12.21 -18.73
CA SER A 28 5.60 11.67 -17.37
C SER A 28 4.25 12.07 -16.74
N SER A 29 3.63 13.17 -17.18
CA SER A 29 2.34 13.64 -16.67
C SER A 29 1.21 12.63 -16.94
N GLU A 30 1.34 11.79 -17.96
CA GLU A 30 0.35 10.76 -18.33
C GLU A 30 0.62 9.39 -17.68
N LEU A 31 1.79 9.20 -17.07
CA LEU A 31 2.21 7.90 -16.54
C LEU A 31 1.62 7.59 -15.15
N SER A 32 1.13 6.37 -14.95
CA SER A 32 0.74 5.87 -13.62
C SER A 32 1.98 5.46 -12.81
N ASN A 33 1.81 5.31 -11.50
CA ASN A 33 2.88 4.97 -10.54
C ASN A 33 3.53 3.59 -10.76
N ILE A 34 2.97 2.75 -11.63
CA ILE A 34 3.48 1.42 -11.99
C ILE A 34 4.55 1.47 -13.10
N ASP A 35 4.68 2.61 -13.80
CA ASP A 35 5.43 2.70 -15.04
C ASP A 35 6.90 3.07 -14.80
N TYR A 36 7.84 2.18 -15.12
CA TYR A 36 9.28 2.42 -14.98
C TYR A 36 9.80 3.59 -15.84
N ARG A 37 9.05 4.02 -16.87
CA ARG A 37 9.39 5.18 -17.70
C ARG A 37 9.32 6.50 -16.94
N LEU A 38 8.78 6.53 -15.72
CA LEU A 38 8.94 7.65 -14.79
C LEU A 38 10.42 7.99 -14.51
N PHE A 39 11.33 7.05 -14.73
CA PHE A 39 12.78 7.26 -14.60
C PHE A 39 13.45 7.72 -15.90
N GLN A 40 12.72 7.91 -17.00
CA GLN A 40 13.28 8.33 -18.28
C GLN A 40 13.95 9.70 -18.16
N ASN A 41 15.09 9.88 -18.84
CA ASN A 41 15.92 11.09 -18.77
C ASN A 41 16.49 11.39 -17.36
N THR A 42 16.57 10.39 -16.49
CA THR A 42 17.21 10.51 -15.16
C THR A 42 18.49 9.67 -15.08
N PRO A 43 19.39 9.94 -14.11
CA PRO A 43 20.56 9.10 -13.87
C PRO A 43 20.24 7.63 -13.56
N ALA A 44 19.01 7.32 -13.14
CA ALA A 44 18.56 5.97 -12.82
C ALA A 44 17.83 5.27 -13.98
N TRP A 45 17.76 5.88 -15.18
CA TRP A 45 17.02 5.32 -16.32
C TRP A 45 17.49 3.91 -16.71
N GLU A 46 18.80 3.72 -16.88
CA GLU A 46 19.36 2.42 -17.25
C GLU A 46 19.13 1.36 -16.16
N LEU A 47 19.17 1.77 -14.90
CA LEU A 47 18.85 0.90 -13.77
C LEU A 47 17.37 0.49 -13.78
N ALA A 48 16.46 1.43 -14.07
CA ALA A 48 15.03 1.16 -14.18
C ALA A 48 14.73 0.18 -15.31
N LYS A 49 15.40 0.30 -16.47
CA LYS A 49 15.32 -0.69 -17.56
C LYS A 49 15.78 -2.08 -17.12
N ALA A 50 16.96 -2.17 -16.50
CA ALA A 50 17.48 -3.45 -16.01
C ALA A 50 16.54 -4.12 -14.99
N VAL A 51 15.94 -3.33 -14.09
CA VAL A 51 14.92 -3.81 -13.14
C VAL A 51 13.65 -4.30 -13.86
N GLN A 52 13.13 -3.52 -14.80
CA GLN A 52 11.92 -3.86 -15.56
C GLN A 52 12.10 -5.16 -16.37
N GLU A 53 13.28 -5.36 -16.95
CA GLU A 53 13.61 -6.51 -17.79
C GLU A 53 14.16 -7.71 -16.98
N GLU A 54 14.35 -7.54 -15.68
CA GLU A 54 15.02 -8.48 -14.77
C GLU A 54 16.42 -8.93 -15.24
N ASP A 55 17.11 -8.07 -15.98
CA ASP A 55 18.50 -8.22 -16.42
C ASP A 55 19.43 -7.91 -15.24
N MET A 56 19.68 -8.95 -14.44
CA MET A 56 20.45 -8.82 -13.21
C MET A 56 21.95 -8.63 -13.47
N ASP A 57 22.45 -9.08 -14.62
CA ASP A 57 23.86 -8.89 -14.99
C ASP A 57 24.13 -7.41 -15.28
N ASN A 58 23.24 -6.78 -16.06
CA ASN A 58 23.32 -5.35 -16.33
C ASN A 58 23.00 -4.51 -15.08
N PHE A 59 22.03 -4.92 -14.27
CA PHE A 59 21.75 -4.31 -12.97
C PHE A 59 23.01 -4.26 -12.07
N ASP A 60 23.70 -5.39 -11.92
CA ASP A 60 24.89 -5.49 -11.08
C ASP A 60 26.02 -4.60 -11.60
N LYS A 61 26.20 -4.56 -12.91
CA LYS A 61 27.16 -3.66 -13.57
C LYS A 61 26.84 -2.19 -13.27
N ILE A 62 25.61 -1.75 -13.54
CA ILE A 62 25.18 -0.36 -13.34
C ILE A 62 25.38 0.08 -11.89
N ILE A 63 24.96 -0.74 -10.92
CA ILE A 63 25.13 -0.43 -9.49
C ILE A 63 26.60 -0.42 -9.07
N SER A 64 27.45 -1.26 -9.66
CA SER A 64 28.89 -1.25 -9.36
C SER A 64 29.60 0.03 -9.85
N GLU A 65 29.15 0.59 -10.97
CA GLU A 65 29.69 1.83 -11.54
C GLU A 65 29.11 3.08 -10.85
N ASN A 66 27.86 3.00 -10.39
CA ASN A 66 27.11 4.11 -9.83
C ASN A 66 26.19 3.61 -8.69
N PRO A 67 26.70 3.38 -7.47
CA PRO A 67 25.90 2.86 -6.36
C PRO A 67 24.88 3.88 -5.83
N GLN A 68 25.13 5.19 -6.00
CA GLN A 68 24.29 6.25 -5.43
C GLN A 68 22.89 6.34 -6.06
N ILE A 69 22.67 5.83 -7.27
CA ILE A 69 21.36 5.88 -7.94
C ILE A 69 20.36 4.85 -7.40
N ILE A 70 20.77 3.93 -6.52
CA ILE A 70 19.89 2.86 -6.03
C ILE A 70 18.64 3.37 -5.29
N ASN A 71 18.76 4.54 -4.66
CA ASN A 71 17.70 5.21 -3.91
C ASN A 71 17.08 6.38 -4.68
N TYR A 72 17.31 6.48 -5.99
CA TYR A 72 16.73 7.54 -6.80
C TYR A 72 15.19 7.50 -6.73
N GLN A 73 14.58 8.66 -6.48
CA GLN A 73 13.14 8.85 -6.44
C GLN A 73 12.70 9.52 -7.75
N GLU A 74 11.77 8.91 -8.47
CA GLU A 74 11.23 9.52 -9.69
C GLU A 74 10.43 10.81 -9.38
N SER A 75 10.26 11.68 -10.36
CA SER A 75 9.86 13.08 -10.11
C SER A 75 8.37 13.29 -9.83
N LYS A 76 7.50 12.34 -10.21
CA LYS A 76 6.05 12.50 -10.15
C LYS A 76 5.46 12.04 -8.83
N TYR A 77 5.82 10.82 -8.39
CA TYR A 77 5.33 10.25 -7.14
C TYR A 77 6.43 10.16 -6.07
N GLY A 78 7.70 10.33 -6.44
CA GLY A 78 8.84 10.09 -5.56
C GLY A 78 9.08 8.61 -5.28
N ASN A 79 8.54 7.69 -6.08
CA ASN A 79 8.76 6.27 -5.87
C ASN A 79 10.22 5.89 -6.16
N THR A 80 10.79 5.02 -5.35
CA THR A 80 12.06 4.36 -5.66
C THR A 80 11.82 3.12 -6.52
N LEU A 81 12.87 2.57 -7.13
CA LEU A 81 12.77 1.26 -7.79
C LEU A 81 12.38 0.15 -6.83
N LEU A 82 12.72 0.26 -5.53
CA LEU A 82 12.27 -0.68 -4.51
C LEU A 82 10.73 -0.71 -4.43
N MET A 83 10.09 0.46 -4.37
CA MET A 83 8.62 0.57 -4.37
C MET A 83 8.02 0.08 -5.69
N LEU A 84 8.63 0.44 -6.83
CA LEU A 84 8.14 0.01 -8.14
C LEU A 84 8.12 -1.51 -8.27
N THR A 85 9.14 -2.21 -7.75
CA THR A 85 9.17 -3.68 -7.75
C THR A 85 8.11 -4.31 -6.84
N ILE A 86 7.68 -3.63 -5.77
CA ILE A 86 6.55 -4.05 -4.95
C ILE A 86 5.27 -3.88 -5.78
N ILE A 87 5.03 -2.70 -6.34
CA ILE A 87 3.82 -2.40 -7.12
C ILE A 87 3.65 -3.37 -8.30
N ASN A 88 4.75 -3.67 -9.00
CA ASN A 88 4.79 -4.59 -10.15
C ASN A 88 5.00 -6.07 -9.77
N GLN A 89 5.07 -6.39 -8.47
CA GLN A 89 5.23 -7.74 -7.94
C GLN A 89 6.49 -8.49 -8.47
N GLN A 90 7.59 -7.77 -8.68
CA GLN A 90 8.85 -8.28 -9.21
C GLN A 90 9.84 -8.69 -8.09
N LEU A 91 9.71 -9.92 -7.59
CA LEU A 91 10.45 -10.39 -6.41
C LEU A 91 11.98 -10.46 -6.61
N LYS A 92 12.44 -10.80 -7.82
CA LYS A 92 13.86 -10.99 -8.13
C LYS A 92 14.64 -9.66 -8.05
N PRO A 93 14.28 -8.59 -8.81
CA PRO A 93 14.96 -7.30 -8.67
C PRO A 93 14.71 -6.65 -7.31
N PHE A 94 13.54 -6.83 -6.69
CA PHE A 94 13.26 -6.36 -5.33
C PHE A 94 14.31 -6.85 -4.31
N LYS A 95 14.57 -8.17 -4.30
CA LYS A 95 15.60 -8.76 -3.41
C LYS A 95 17.00 -8.25 -3.73
N ALA A 96 17.30 -8.02 -5.01
CA ALA A 96 18.61 -7.54 -5.43
C ALA A 96 18.84 -6.07 -5.00
N LEU A 97 17.84 -5.21 -5.15
CA LEU A 97 17.86 -3.83 -4.67
C LEU A 97 18.17 -3.77 -3.17
N LEU A 98 17.46 -4.56 -2.35
CA LEU A 98 17.72 -4.63 -0.91
C LEU A 98 19.14 -5.10 -0.59
N LYS A 99 19.61 -6.17 -1.25
CA LYS A 99 20.99 -6.67 -1.08
C LYS A 99 22.06 -5.64 -1.45
N LYS A 100 21.77 -4.72 -2.37
CA LYS A 100 22.67 -3.64 -2.77
C LYS A 100 22.51 -2.36 -1.94
N GLY A 101 21.70 -2.38 -0.88
CA GLY A 101 21.56 -1.26 0.04
C GLY A 101 20.47 -0.25 -0.34
N ALA A 102 19.44 -0.68 -1.09
CA ALA A 102 18.23 0.12 -1.22
C ALA A 102 17.65 0.43 0.17
N ALA A 103 17.36 1.70 0.42
CA ALA A 103 16.89 2.20 1.71
C ALA A 103 15.44 1.74 1.94
N VAL A 104 15.30 0.84 2.92
CA VAL A 104 14.05 0.11 3.21
C VAL A 104 12.91 1.00 3.73
N ASN A 105 13.23 2.18 4.28
CA ASN A 105 12.29 3.11 4.92
C ASN A 105 12.13 4.45 4.17
N THR A 106 12.57 4.55 2.91
CA THR A 106 12.42 5.80 2.14
C THR A 106 10.95 6.08 1.86
N HIS A 107 10.41 7.21 2.31
CA HIS A 107 9.06 7.64 1.92
C HIS A 107 9.06 8.29 0.53
N ASN A 108 8.03 8.00 -0.26
CA ASN A 108 7.81 8.68 -1.53
C ASN A 108 7.54 10.18 -1.30
N THR A 109 7.59 11.00 -2.36
CA THR A 109 7.37 12.45 -2.21
C THR A 109 5.92 12.85 -2.50
N PHE A 110 5.07 11.90 -2.91
CA PHE A 110 3.68 12.15 -3.27
C PHE A 110 2.78 12.32 -2.04
N ASP A 111 2.67 11.26 -1.25
CA ASP A 111 1.88 11.13 -0.03
C ASP A 111 2.71 10.66 1.16
N GLY A 112 4.00 10.40 0.93
CA GLY A 112 4.92 9.91 1.95
C GLY A 112 4.69 8.44 2.28
N THR A 113 4.17 7.64 1.36
CA THR A 113 4.09 6.17 1.52
C THR A 113 5.51 5.59 1.56
N SER A 114 5.78 4.67 2.49
CA SER A 114 7.03 3.89 2.53
C SER A 114 6.87 2.53 1.85
N PRO A 115 7.97 1.78 1.59
CA PRO A 115 7.88 0.48 0.94
C PRO A 115 7.02 -0.51 1.73
N LEU A 116 7.03 -0.44 3.07
CA LEU A 116 6.22 -1.34 3.90
C LEU A 116 4.74 -1.00 3.84
N ILE A 117 4.38 0.29 3.84
CA ILE A 117 2.98 0.71 3.68
C ILE A 117 2.48 0.31 2.29
N GLU A 118 3.27 0.53 1.24
CA GLU A 118 2.96 0.10 -0.13
C GLU A 118 2.73 -1.42 -0.20
N ALA A 119 3.62 -2.23 0.38
CA ALA A 119 3.47 -3.69 0.40
C ALA A 119 2.17 -4.16 1.10
N CYS A 120 1.56 -3.32 1.93
CA CYS A 120 0.32 -3.60 2.65
C CYS A 120 -0.94 -2.97 2.04
N SER A 121 -0.81 -2.17 0.96
CA SER A 121 -1.90 -1.33 0.43
C SER A 121 -2.91 -2.08 -0.45
N SER A 122 -2.59 -3.32 -0.86
CA SER A 122 -3.41 -4.11 -1.77
C SER A 122 -3.54 -5.57 -1.34
N LYS A 123 -4.77 -6.09 -1.36
CA LYS A 123 -5.04 -7.52 -1.08
C LYS A 123 -4.40 -8.49 -2.09
N TYR A 124 -4.00 -7.97 -3.26
CA TYR A 124 -3.38 -8.76 -4.32
C TYR A 124 -1.86 -8.81 -4.22
N TYR A 125 -1.26 -8.01 -3.33
CA TYR A 125 0.18 -8.02 -3.14
C TYR A 125 0.62 -9.26 -2.36
N ASN A 126 1.73 -9.85 -2.79
CA ASN A 126 2.29 -11.02 -2.15
C ASN A 126 2.92 -10.61 -0.81
N ILE A 127 2.45 -11.22 0.28
CA ILE A 127 2.97 -11.00 1.65
C ILE A 127 4.48 -11.19 1.78
N ILE A 128 5.13 -11.89 0.84
CA ILE A 128 6.59 -12.05 0.83
C ILE A 128 7.33 -10.72 0.79
N PHE A 129 6.79 -9.68 0.13
CA PHE A 129 7.40 -8.35 0.12
C PHE A 129 7.42 -7.76 1.53
N THR A 130 6.29 -7.78 2.23
CA THR A 130 6.19 -7.36 3.64
C THR A 130 7.18 -8.11 4.53
N LYS A 131 7.23 -9.45 4.41
CA LYS A 131 8.13 -10.29 5.22
C LYS A 131 9.58 -9.90 5.03
N ILE A 132 10.02 -9.77 3.78
CA ILE A 132 11.40 -9.40 3.47
C ILE A 132 11.70 -7.95 3.93
N LEU A 133 10.78 -7.01 3.75
CA LEU A 133 10.98 -5.64 4.23
C LEU A 133 11.24 -5.62 5.74
N ILE A 134 10.45 -6.37 6.52
CA ILE A 134 10.66 -6.50 7.98
C ILE A 134 12.01 -7.15 8.30
N GLU A 135 12.41 -8.20 7.58
CA GLU A 135 13.75 -8.81 7.73
C GLU A 135 14.89 -7.81 7.46
N TYR A 136 14.68 -6.85 6.56
CA TYR A 136 15.64 -5.78 6.23
C TYR A 136 15.50 -4.54 7.13
N GLY A 137 14.69 -4.59 8.19
CA GLY A 137 14.57 -3.51 9.17
C GLY A 137 13.58 -2.41 8.76
N ALA A 138 12.56 -2.71 7.97
CA ALA A 138 11.44 -1.82 7.78
C ALA A 138 10.75 -1.52 9.13
N ASN A 139 10.38 -0.26 9.36
CA ASN A 139 9.68 0.13 10.58
C ASN A 139 8.23 -0.40 10.56
N ILE A 140 7.92 -1.40 11.39
CA ILE A 140 6.58 -2.00 11.48
C ILE A 140 5.47 -0.99 11.80
N ASN A 141 5.82 0.10 12.50
CA ASN A 141 4.93 1.19 12.91
C ASN A 141 5.21 2.48 12.12
N ASP A 142 5.68 2.36 10.88
CA ASP A 142 5.86 3.51 10.02
C ASP A 142 4.53 4.21 9.72
N ILE A 143 4.61 5.49 9.41
CA ILE A 143 3.45 6.35 9.18
C ILE A 143 3.73 7.15 7.90
N GLU A 144 2.74 7.28 7.01
CA GLU A 144 2.89 8.14 5.84
C GLU A 144 3.32 9.57 6.25
N THR A 145 4.21 10.23 5.51
CA THR A 145 4.79 11.54 5.91
C THR A 145 4.48 12.71 4.97
N GLY A 146 3.79 12.48 3.86
CA GLY A 146 3.61 13.49 2.81
C GLY A 146 2.54 14.54 3.10
N LYS A 147 2.42 15.49 2.16
CA LYS A 147 1.39 16.55 2.21
C LYS A 147 0.00 15.92 2.02
N ARG A 148 -0.95 16.31 2.87
CA ARG A 148 -2.36 15.97 2.71
C ARG A 148 -2.87 16.60 1.42
N ARG A 149 -3.44 15.77 0.55
CA ARG A 149 -4.08 16.20 -0.70
C ARG A 149 -5.58 16.01 -0.55
N GLN A 150 -6.38 16.66 -1.38
CA GLN A 150 -7.84 16.54 -1.31
C GLN A 150 -8.31 15.07 -1.41
N GLU A 151 -7.57 14.23 -2.15
CA GLU A 151 -7.84 12.80 -2.31
C GLU A 151 -7.09 11.90 -1.30
N ASN A 152 -6.07 12.43 -0.61
CA ASN A 152 -5.38 11.72 0.48
C ASN A 152 -5.87 12.27 1.81
N SER A 153 -7.02 11.76 2.23
CA SER A 153 -7.69 12.23 3.43
C SER A 153 -7.07 11.72 4.73
N THR A 154 -6.16 10.74 4.74
CA THR A 154 -5.75 10.08 5.99
C THR A 154 -4.31 9.55 5.97
N ARG A 155 -3.68 9.41 7.14
CA ARG A 155 -2.31 8.87 7.28
C ARG A 155 -2.45 7.39 7.61
N LEU A 156 -1.82 6.54 6.82
CA LEU A 156 -1.83 5.09 7.07
C LEU A 156 -0.54 4.63 7.75
N THR A 157 -0.70 3.64 8.62
CA THR A 157 0.36 2.70 9.02
C THR A 157 0.27 1.42 8.18
N PRO A 158 1.29 0.55 8.17
CA PRO A 158 1.18 -0.76 7.54
C PRO A 158 -0.03 -1.56 8.02
N LEU A 159 -0.33 -1.50 9.33
CA LEU A 159 -1.47 -2.23 9.90
C LEU A 159 -2.81 -1.64 9.47
N MET A 160 -2.93 -0.30 9.38
CA MET A 160 -4.14 0.35 8.84
C MET A 160 -4.37 -0.03 7.38
N ALA A 161 -3.33 0.06 6.55
CA ALA A 161 -3.40 -0.33 5.14
C ALA A 161 -3.83 -1.80 4.98
N ALA A 162 -3.15 -2.72 5.69
CA ALA A 162 -3.51 -4.14 5.67
C ALA A 162 -4.96 -4.38 6.12
N SER A 163 -5.41 -3.67 7.16
CA SER A 163 -6.75 -3.83 7.72
C SER A 163 -7.85 -3.38 6.76
N LYS A 164 -7.60 -2.28 6.02
CA LYS A 164 -8.48 -1.78 4.96
C LYS A 164 -8.62 -2.76 3.78
N THR A 165 -7.58 -3.55 3.49
CA THR A 165 -7.60 -4.51 2.37
C THR A 165 -8.33 -5.81 2.68
N GLY A 166 -8.60 -6.11 3.96
CA GLY A 166 -9.19 -7.36 4.41
C GLY A 166 -8.23 -8.56 4.44
N ASN A 167 -6.92 -8.35 4.20
CA ASN A 167 -5.94 -9.43 4.19
C ASN A 167 -5.57 -9.87 5.62
N LEU A 168 -6.35 -10.81 6.18
CA LEU A 168 -6.15 -11.28 7.55
C LEU A 168 -4.76 -11.89 7.80
N ASP A 169 -4.18 -12.61 6.85
CA ASP A 169 -2.86 -13.22 7.02
C ASP A 169 -1.76 -12.16 7.16
N LEU A 170 -1.87 -11.07 6.39
CA LEU A 170 -1.00 -9.91 6.52
C LEU A 170 -1.21 -9.20 7.86
N VAL A 171 -2.45 -8.98 8.28
CA VAL A 171 -2.76 -8.38 9.59
C VAL A 171 -2.18 -9.22 10.73
N ARG A 172 -2.36 -10.54 10.72
CA ARG A 172 -1.79 -11.47 11.70
C ARG A 172 -0.26 -11.35 11.76
N PHE A 173 0.37 -11.30 10.59
CA PHE A 173 1.83 -11.15 10.50
C PHE A 173 2.30 -9.81 11.09
N LEU A 174 1.63 -8.69 10.77
CA LEU A 174 2.01 -7.38 11.29
C LEU A 174 1.83 -7.30 12.82
N VAL A 175 0.68 -7.76 13.34
CA VAL A 175 0.41 -7.79 14.79
C VAL A 175 1.41 -8.67 15.53
N SER A 176 1.75 -9.85 15.00
CA SER A 176 2.75 -10.73 15.63
C SER A 176 4.17 -10.15 15.62
N ASN A 177 4.45 -9.15 14.78
CA ASN A 177 5.72 -8.45 14.71
C ASN A 177 5.70 -7.08 15.43
N GLY A 178 4.69 -6.83 16.27
CA GLY A 178 4.66 -5.65 17.15
C GLY A 178 4.07 -4.40 16.51
N ALA A 179 3.23 -4.55 15.48
CA ALA A 179 2.41 -3.43 15.02
C ALA A 179 1.49 -2.93 16.13
N ASP A 180 1.42 -1.61 16.33
CA ASP A 180 0.54 -0.97 17.31
C ASP A 180 -0.91 -1.05 16.84
N VAL A 181 -1.66 -1.96 17.45
CA VAL A 181 -3.09 -2.21 17.18
C VAL A 181 -3.95 -0.97 17.44
N ASN A 182 -3.52 -0.09 18.35
CA ASN A 182 -4.32 1.05 18.82
C ASN A 182 -3.81 2.41 18.33
N TYR A 183 -2.85 2.44 17.42
CA TYR A 183 -2.41 3.70 16.80
C TYR A 183 -3.60 4.42 16.16
N GLN A 184 -3.67 5.73 16.38
CA GLN A 184 -4.64 6.62 15.73
C GLN A 184 -3.91 7.68 14.91
N ASN A 185 -4.36 7.88 13.67
CA ASN A 185 -3.88 8.99 12.86
C ASN A 185 -4.53 10.32 13.30
N GLU A 186 -4.18 11.43 12.66
CA GLU A 186 -4.67 12.77 13.01
C GLU A 186 -6.20 12.93 12.87
N PHE A 187 -6.89 12.00 12.19
CA PHE A 187 -8.34 11.96 12.05
C PHE A 187 -9.01 11.03 13.06
N GLY A 188 -8.23 10.39 13.94
CA GLY A 188 -8.71 9.44 14.94
C GLY A 188 -9.02 8.06 14.39
N GLN A 189 -8.67 7.77 13.14
CA GLN A 189 -8.85 6.44 12.56
C GLN A 189 -7.77 5.50 13.08
N SER A 190 -8.11 4.23 13.21
CA SER A 190 -7.28 3.12 13.67
C SER A 190 -7.36 1.94 12.68
N ALA A 191 -6.56 0.90 12.89
CA ALA A 191 -6.69 -0.35 12.14
C ALA A 191 -8.11 -0.96 12.25
N LEU A 192 -8.71 -0.88 13.44
CA LEU A 192 -10.09 -1.34 13.68
C LEU A 192 -11.08 -0.54 12.82
N SER A 193 -11.00 0.80 12.84
CA SER A 193 -11.93 1.61 12.05
C SER A 193 -11.79 1.38 10.55
N GLU A 194 -10.57 1.26 10.02
CA GLU A 194 -10.34 0.97 8.60
C GLU A 194 -10.97 -0.36 8.18
N SER A 195 -10.82 -1.42 8.98
CA SER A 195 -11.45 -2.71 8.69
C SER A 195 -12.98 -2.66 8.75
N VAL A 196 -13.55 -1.91 9.70
CA VAL A 196 -15.02 -1.78 9.86
C VAL A 196 -15.63 -0.94 8.74
N MET A 197 -14.99 0.17 8.35
CA MET A 197 -15.47 1.04 7.25
C MET A 197 -15.39 0.37 5.86
N THR A 198 -14.71 -0.78 5.77
CA THR A 198 -14.57 -1.57 4.54
C THR A 198 -15.22 -2.95 4.64
N ASP A 199 -16.08 -3.16 5.65
CA ASP A 199 -16.79 -4.41 5.91
C ASP A 199 -15.91 -5.65 6.07
N ASN A 200 -14.63 -5.45 6.41
CA ASN A 200 -13.67 -6.52 6.70
C ASN A 200 -13.81 -6.97 8.16
N TYR A 201 -15.00 -7.42 8.54
CA TYR A 201 -15.35 -7.82 9.91
C TYR A 201 -14.49 -8.97 10.44
N LYS A 202 -14.02 -9.87 9.59
CA LYS A 202 -13.07 -10.92 9.98
C LYS A 202 -11.75 -10.35 10.50
N VAL A 203 -11.26 -9.28 9.90
CA VAL A 203 -10.09 -8.54 10.39
C VAL A 203 -10.43 -7.78 11.66
N ALA A 204 -11.57 -7.06 11.68
CA ALA A 204 -12.01 -6.32 12.86
C ALA A 204 -12.11 -7.22 14.11
N TYR A 205 -12.71 -8.41 13.95
CA TYR A 205 -12.82 -9.39 15.03
C TYR A 205 -11.46 -9.86 15.52
N TYR A 206 -10.51 -10.15 14.62
CA TYR A 206 -9.16 -10.48 15.01
C TYR A 206 -8.47 -9.33 15.76
N LEU A 207 -8.61 -8.09 15.31
CA LEU A 207 -8.04 -6.92 16.00
C LEU A 207 -8.63 -6.75 17.41
N LEU A 208 -9.93 -6.95 17.60
CA LEU A 208 -10.58 -6.92 18.92
C LEU A 208 -10.04 -8.01 19.85
N GLN A 209 -9.85 -9.22 19.33
CA GLN A 209 -9.21 -10.31 20.09
C GLN A 209 -7.76 -9.99 20.49
N ASN A 210 -7.11 -9.05 19.80
CA ASN A 210 -5.76 -8.58 20.07
C ASN A 210 -5.73 -7.18 20.72
N GLY A 211 -6.81 -6.79 21.39
CA GLY A 211 -6.83 -5.60 22.26
C GLY A 211 -7.10 -4.28 21.53
N ALA A 212 -7.69 -4.31 20.33
CA ALA A 212 -8.18 -3.10 19.70
C ALA A 212 -9.25 -2.40 20.55
N ASN A 213 -9.09 -1.09 20.74
CA ASN A 213 -9.95 -0.29 21.60
C ASN A 213 -11.28 0.05 20.90
N TYR A 214 -12.31 -0.72 21.23
CA TYR A 214 -13.67 -0.55 20.71
C TYR A 214 -14.43 0.66 21.32
N ASN A 215 -13.87 1.35 22.32
CA ASN A 215 -14.48 2.55 22.91
C ASN A 215 -14.15 3.83 22.12
N LEU A 216 -13.39 3.73 21.03
CA LEU A 216 -13.08 4.84 20.15
C LEU A 216 -14.10 4.92 19.00
N PRO A 217 -14.42 6.13 18.51
CA PRO A 217 -15.27 6.27 17.33
C PRO A 217 -14.64 5.59 16.10
N ILE A 218 -15.46 4.91 15.30
CA ILE A 218 -15.06 4.38 13.99
C ILE A 218 -14.93 5.52 12.99
N PHE A 219 -15.90 6.43 12.97
CA PHE A 219 -15.87 7.68 12.21
C PHE A 219 -16.77 8.72 12.87
N TYR A 220 -16.77 9.94 12.33
CA TYR A 220 -17.70 10.99 12.75
C TYR A 220 -18.65 11.31 11.59
N ARG A 221 -19.95 11.32 11.87
CA ARG A 221 -21.02 11.65 10.91
C ARG A 221 -21.34 13.13 10.99
N TYR A 222 -21.23 13.83 9.86
CA TYR A 222 -21.69 15.22 9.75
C TYR A 222 -23.19 15.32 10.02
N ASP A 223 -23.58 16.34 10.77
CA ASP A 223 -24.99 16.69 10.95
C ASP A 223 -25.46 17.54 9.76
N TYR A 224 -26.06 16.87 8.77
CA TYR A 224 -26.59 17.52 7.57
C TYR A 224 -27.82 18.41 7.83
N SER A 225 -28.38 18.41 9.06
CA SER A 225 -29.45 19.33 9.42
C SER A 225 -28.93 20.75 9.73
N ILE A 226 -27.62 20.91 9.93
CA ILE A 226 -26.97 22.19 10.16
C ILE A 226 -26.44 22.71 8.82
N PRO A 227 -26.93 23.87 8.32
CA PRO A 227 -26.37 24.50 7.12
C PRO A 227 -24.85 24.73 7.28
N ILE A 228 -24.06 24.53 6.22
CA ILE A 228 -22.59 24.64 6.26
C ILE A 228 -22.14 26.01 6.81
N GLU A 229 -22.86 27.08 6.48
CA GLU A 229 -22.64 28.45 6.99
C GLU A 229 -22.79 28.58 8.51
N ASN A 230 -23.52 27.65 9.14
CA ASN A 230 -23.73 27.56 10.58
C ASN A 230 -22.91 26.43 11.22
N SER A 231 -22.07 25.72 10.44
CA SER A 231 -21.19 24.70 10.99
C SER A 231 -20.11 25.34 11.86
N VAL A 232 -19.85 24.74 13.02
CA VAL A 232 -18.80 25.22 13.92
C VAL A 232 -17.44 24.79 13.32
N PRO A 233 -16.49 25.70 13.09
CA PRO A 233 -15.16 25.32 12.62
C PRO A 233 -14.52 24.31 13.59
N GLY A 234 -14.16 23.14 13.06
CA GLY A 234 -13.60 22.05 13.86
C GLY A 234 -14.62 21.11 14.50
N ASP A 235 -15.92 21.29 14.25
CA ASP A 235 -16.93 20.28 14.57
C ASP A 235 -16.68 19.02 13.73
N LYS A 236 -16.39 17.91 14.42
CA LYS A 236 -16.18 16.62 13.77
C LYS A 236 -17.52 15.96 13.39
N GLY A 237 -18.63 16.43 13.96
CA GLY A 237 -19.95 15.80 13.86
C GLY A 237 -20.18 14.77 14.96
N LYS A 238 -21.24 13.98 14.82
CA LYS A 238 -21.64 12.96 15.78
C LYS A 238 -20.68 11.76 15.70
N PRO A 239 -20.05 11.31 16.80
CA PRO A 239 -19.23 10.10 16.78
C PRO A 239 -20.11 8.88 16.52
N MET A 240 -19.63 7.99 15.65
CA MET A 240 -20.23 6.70 15.37
C MET A 240 -19.34 5.61 15.97
N PHE A 241 -19.81 4.92 17.01
CA PHE A 241 -19.07 3.84 17.65
C PHE A 241 -19.33 2.51 16.94
N LEU A 242 -18.50 1.50 17.24
CA LEU A 242 -18.58 0.20 16.58
C LEU A 242 -19.99 -0.42 16.61
N MET A 243 -20.66 -0.42 17.77
CA MET A 243 -22.02 -0.96 17.87
C MET A 243 -23.03 -0.16 17.03
N ASP A 244 -22.87 1.16 16.89
CA ASP A 244 -23.74 1.98 16.05
C ASP A 244 -23.60 1.56 14.58
N VAL A 245 -22.36 1.43 14.10
CA VAL A 245 -22.05 1.05 12.72
C VAL A 245 -22.59 -0.35 12.41
N LEU A 246 -22.40 -1.32 13.30
CA LEU A 246 -22.86 -2.69 13.08
C LEU A 246 -24.39 -2.82 13.07
N LYS A 247 -25.10 -1.97 13.82
CA LYS A 247 -26.58 -1.94 13.83
C LYS A 247 -27.15 -1.36 12.54
N GLU A 248 -26.46 -0.39 11.95
CA GLU A 248 -26.88 0.27 10.71
C GLU A 248 -26.47 -0.49 9.44
N ASP A 249 -25.48 -1.37 9.51
CA ASP A 249 -25.07 -2.18 8.38
C ASP A 249 -26.17 -3.22 8.02
N GLU A 250 -26.71 -3.12 6.81
CA GLU A 250 -27.75 -4.01 6.25
C GLU A 250 -27.16 -5.09 5.32
N SER A 251 -25.85 -5.37 5.41
CA SER A 251 -25.14 -6.34 4.57
C SER A 251 -25.77 -7.73 4.51
N ASP A 252 -25.52 -8.42 3.39
CA ASP A 252 -26.12 -9.72 3.07
C ASP A 252 -25.77 -10.80 4.11
N PHE A 253 -26.82 -11.37 4.70
CA PHE A 253 -26.81 -12.36 5.77
C PHE A 253 -26.03 -13.65 5.45
N TYR A 254 -25.77 -13.92 4.17
CA TYR A 254 -25.14 -15.18 3.72
C TYR A 254 -23.63 -15.09 3.50
N THR A 255 -22.99 -13.98 3.85
CA THR A 255 -21.53 -13.81 3.70
C THR A 255 -20.75 -14.31 4.92
N ASP A 256 -19.48 -14.68 4.72
CA ASP A 256 -18.59 -14.99 5.85
C ASP A 256 -18.36 -13.76 6.74
N GLU A 257 -18.35 -12.56 6.17
CA GLU A 257 -18.20 -11.30 6.92
C GLU A 257 -19.41 -11.05 7.83
N TYR A 258 -20.63 -11.40 7.42
CA TYR A 258 -21.81 -11.33 8.29
C TYR A 258 -21.67 -12.19 9.56
N LYS A 259 -21.05 -13.38 9.44
CA LYS A 259 -20.75 -14.23 10.61
C LYS A 259 -19.82 -13.53 11.58
N TYR A 260 -18.75 -12.89 11.09
CA TYR A 260 -17.82 -12.15 11.94
C TYR A 260 -18.45 -10.90 12.54
N LYS A 261 -19.33 -10.20 11.82
CA LYS A 261 -20.14 -9.12 12.38
C LYS A 261 -20.96 -9.61 13.59
N THR A 262 -21.60 -10.77 13.50
CA THR A 262 -22.35 -11.33 14.63
C THR A 262 -21.43 -11.65 15.80
N LEU A 263 -20.25 -12.24 15.53
CA LEU A 263 -19.23 -12.50 16.57
C LEU A 263 -18.74 -11.20 17.24
N ILE A 264 -18.60 -10.11 16.50
CA ILE A 264 -18.24 -8.80 17.07
C ILE A 264 -19.37 -8.27 17.95
N ILE A 265 -20.63 -8.35 17.50
CA ILE A 265 -21.78 -7.91 18.29
C ILE A 265 -21.84 -8.68 19.62
N ASP A 266 -21.66 -9.99 19.58
CA ASP A 266 -21.69 -10.82 20.78
C ASP A 266 -20.51 -10.51 21.70
N PHE A 267 -19.29 -10.35 21.15
CA PHE A 267 -18.13 -9.86 21.90
C PHE A 267 -18.44 -8.53 22.62
N LEU A 268 -19.03 -7.55 21.94
CA LEU A 268 -19.36 -6.26 22.52
C LEU A 268 -20.41 -6.37 23.63
N LYS A 269 -21.43 -7.22 23.47
CA LYS A 269 -22.43 -7.49 24.52
C LYS A 269 -21.81 -8.13 25.75
N GLU A 270 -20.87 -9.07 25.58
CA GLU A 270 -20.11 -9.67 26.68
C GLU A 270 -19.29 -8.62 27.44
N GLN A 271 -18.83 -7.57 26.76
CA GLN A 271 -18.19 -6.41 27.38
C GLN A 271 -19.18 -5.38 27.97
N GLY A 272 -20.49 -5.63 27.90
CA GLY A 272 -21.54 -4.76 28.45
C GLY A 272 -21.96 -3.59 27.55
N VAL A 273 -21.54 -3.57 26.29
CA VAL A 273 -21.96 -2.58 25.29
C VAL A 273 -23.38 -2.93 24.81
N LYS A 274 -24.29 -1.94 24.77
CA LYS A 274 -25.72 -2.12 24.45
C LYS A 274 -26.08 -1.71 23.02
#